data_AF-A0A847B5I8-F1
#
_entry.id   AF-A0A847B5I8-F1
#
_cell.length_a   1.000
_cell.length_b   1.000
_cell.length_c   1.000
_cell.angle_alpha   90.00
_cell.angle_beta   90.00
_cell.angle_gamma   90.00
#
_symmetry.space_group_name_H-M   'P 1'
#
loop_
_entity.id
_entity.type
_entity.pdbx_description
1 polymer ?
#
loop_
_entity_poly.entity_id
_entity_poly.type
_entity_poly.pdbx_seq_one_letter_code
_entity_poly.pdbx_strand_id
1 'polypeptide(L)'
;MKRITPDIYYIGYNDNKIDLFESQLPLSHGMAYNSYLILDEKIAIIDSVELPGKDVWFSSIKEILGNREPDYLVIEHMEPDHSGSILEFIKKYPSAKIITNQLSLMLLNQFFDYDFSDRVIVIKEKDKISLGKHSLEFYFAPMIHWPEVLMVYEEYSKTFFSADAFGKFG
;
A
#
# COMPACT_ATOMS: atom_id res chain seq x y z
N MET A 1 -2.68 0.30 -18.09
CA MET A 1 -1.55 0.59 -17.18
C MET A 1 -1.27 2.09 -17.13
N LYS A 2 -1.24 2.71 -15.93
CA LYS A 2 -0.93 4.16 -15.77
C LYS A 2 0.44 4.31 -15.11
N ARG A 3 1.41 4.82 -15.88
CA ARG A 3 2.78 5.09 -15.42
C ARG A 3 2.83 6.49 -14.80
N ILE A 4 3.35 6.62 -13.58
CA ILE A 4 3.46 7.91 -12.87
C ILE A 4 4.85 8.51 -13.10
N THR A 5 5.88 7.70 -12.95
CA THR A 5 7.28 8.02 -13.30
C THR A 5 7.87 6.86 -14.10
N PRO A 6 9.12 6.94 -14.59
CA PRO A 6 9.72 5.81 -15.30
C PRO A 6 9.63 4.47 -14.56
N ASP A 7 9.75 4.49 -13.24
CA ASP A 7 9.91 3.30 -12.43
C ASP A 7 8.72 3.07 -11.47
N ILE A 8 7.77 4.03 -11.39
CA ILE A 8 6.59 3.96 -10.50
C ILE A 8 5.29 3.87 -11.31
N TYR A 9 4.49 2.86 -11.00
CA TYR A 9 3.25 2.53 -11.69
C TYR A 9 2.07 2.61 -10.72
N TYR A 10 0.95 3.17 -11.18
CA TYR A 10 -0.32 3.05 -10.49
C TYR A 10 -0.94 1.67 -10.78
N ILE A 11 -1.28 0.94 -9.72
CA ILE A 11 -1.89 -0.40 -9.79
C ILE A 11 -3.20 -0.50 -9.01
N GLY A 12 -3.70 0.63 -8.49
CA GLY A 12 -4.92 0.71 -7.68
C GLY A 12 -6.21 0.34 -8.40
N TYR A 13 -7.32 0.53 -7.70
CA TYR A 13 -8.67 0.17 -8.14
C TYR A 13 -9.59 1.38 -8.11
N ASN A 14 -10.37 1.60 -9.18
CA ASN A 14 -11.39 2.64 -9.23
C ASN A 14 -12.77 2.00 -9.09
N ASP A 15 -13.47 2.29 -8.00
CA ASP A 15 -14.83 1.85 -7.77
C ASP A 15 -15.82 2.93 -8.18
N ASN A 16 -16.52 2.68 -9.29
CA ASN A 16 -17.58 3.55 -9.79
C ASN A 16 -18.99 3.07 -9.37
N LYS A 17 -19.08 2.03 -8.53
CA LYS A 17 -20.33 1.42 -8.07
C LYS A 17 -20.67 1.83 -6.64
N ILE A 18 -19.66 2.13 -5.82
CA ILE A 18 -19.87 2.66 -4.47
C ILE A 18 -20.61 4.01 -4.53
N ASP A 19 -21.67 4.13 -3.75
CA ASP A 19 -22.55 5.29 -3.70
C ASP A 19 -22.35 6.14 -2.43
N LEU A 20 -21.79 5.54 -1.37
CA LEU A 20 -21.52 6.17 -0.09
C LEU A 20 -20.09 5.90 0.38
N PHE A 21 -19.34 6.95 0.69
CA PHE A 21 -18.10 6.87 1.47
C PHE A 21 -18.45 6.72 2.96
N GLU A 22 -17.82 5.75 3.62
CA GLU A 22 -18.06 5.40 5.04
C GLU A 22 -19.55 5.24 5.40
N SER A 23 -20.37 4.79 4.46
CA SER A 23 -21.83 4.69 4.60
C SER A 23 -22.54 6.01 4.95
N GLN A 24 -21.90 7.17 4.71
CA GLN A 24 -22.39 8.48 5.16
C GLN A 24 -22.39 9.54 4.06
N LEU A 25 -21.30 9.66 3.30
CA LEU A 25 -21.13 10.76 2.35
C LEU A 25 -21.40 10.29 0.92
N PRO A 26 -22.32 10.92 0.17
CA PRO A 26 -22.62 10.51 -1.20
C PRO A 26 -21.43 10.74 -2.14
N LEU A 27 -21.16 9.76 -3.00
CA LEU A 27 -20.10 9.80 -3.99
C LEU A 27 -20.67 9.99 -5.40
N SER A 28 -20.49 11.19 -5.96
CA SER A 28 -20.94 11.50 -7.32
C SER A 28 -20.05 10.91 -8.42
N HIS A 29 -18.77 10.73 -8.16
CA HIS A 29 -17.79 10.21 -9.13
C HIS A 29 -17.04 8.96 -8.63
N GLY A 30 -17.58 8.28 -7.62
CA GLY A 30 -17.00 7.04 -7.06
C GLY A 30 -15.77 7.27 -6.18
N MET A 31 -14.96 6.21 -6.05
CA MET A 31 -13.77 6.14 -5.20
C MET A 31 -12.58 5.57 -5.96
N ALA A 32 -11.37 5.98 -5.59
CA ALA A 32 -10.13 5.37 -6.04
C ALA A 32 -9.31 4.89 -4.85
N TYR A 33 -9.00 3.60 -4.84
CA TYR A 33 -8.14 2.96 -3.85
C TYR A 33 -6.74 2.90 -4.46
N ASN A 34 -5.89 3.84 -4.04
CA ASN A 34 -4.60 4.05 -4.68
C ASN A 34 -3.55 3.08 -4.12
N SER A 35 -2.91 2.35 -5.02
CA SER A 35 -1.75 1.53 -4.71
C SER A 35 -0.73 1.67 -5.83
N TYR A 36 0.55 1.58 -5.48
CA TYR A 36 1.66 1.88 -6.38
C TYR A 36 2.70 0.78 -6.39
N LEU A 37 3.32 0.53 -7.55
CA LEU A 37 4.40 -0.43 -7.71
C LEU A 37 5.66 0.29 -8.16
N ILE A 38 6.75 0.08 -7.41
CA ILE A 38 8.07 0.64 -7.67
C ILE A 38 8.97 -0.46 -8.23
N LEU A 39 9.48 -0.28 -9.45
CA LEU A 39 10.41 -1.19 -10.11
C LEU A 39 11.85 -0.79 -9.82
N ASP A 40 12.59 -1.71 -9.22
CA ASP A 40 14.02 -1.56 -9.01
C ASP A 40 14.69 -2.95 -8.91
N GLU A 41 15.92 -3.02 -8.37
CA GLU A 41 16.56 -4.26 -7.94
C GLU A 41 15.67 -5.04 -6.96
N LYS A 42 15.03 -4.31 -6.03
CA LYS A 42 13.95 -4.78 -5.17
C LYS A 42 12.63 -4.15 -5.59
N ILE A 43 11.59 -4.96 -5.68
CA ILE A 43 10.24 -4.50 -6.06
C ILE A 43 9.44 -4.21 -4.79
N ALA A 44 8.97 -2.98 -4.64
CA ALA A 44 8.07 -2.58 -3.57
C ALA A 44 6.69 -2.25 -4.11
N ILE A 45 5.66 -2.66 -3.39
CA ILE A 45 4.30 -2.18 -3.55
C ILE A 45 3.97 -1.28 -2.36
N ILE A 46 3.47 -0.08 -2.65
CA ILE A 46 3.01 0.89 -1.67
C ILE A 46 1.49 0.74 -1.55
N ASP A 47 1.09 0.35 -0.35
CA ASP A 47 -0.28 0.10 0.09
C ASP A 47 -1.04 -0.98 -0.69
N SER A 48 -2.17 -1.43 -0.14
CA SER A 48 -3.08 -2.35 -0.81
C SER A 48 -4.36 -1.64 -1.24
N VAL A 49 -5.41 -2.42 -1.52
CA VAL A 49 -6.72 -1.90 -1.91
C VAL A 49 -7.80 -2.63 -1.12
N GLU A 50 -9.00 -2.07 -1.11
CA GLU A 50 -10.15 -2.76 -0.55
C GLU A 50 -10.37 -4.13 -1.23
N LEU A 51 -10.84 -5.10 -0.46
CA LEU A 51 -10.96 -6.50 -0.90
C LEU A 51 -11.71 -6.68 -2.24
N PRO A 52 -12.79 -5.94 -2.57
CA PRO A 52 -13.45 -6.05 -3.88
C PRO A 52 -12.52 -5.69 -5.06
N GLY A 53 -11.54 -4.82 -4.84
CA GLY A 53 -10.56 -4.40 -5.85
C GLY A 53 -9.41 -5.36 -6.07
N LYS A 54 -9.26 -6.40 -5.22
CA LYS A 54 -8.07 -7.27 -5.18
C LYS A 54 -7.71 -7.91 -6.53
N ASP A 55 -8.71 -8.31 -7.31
CA ASP A 55 -8.47 -9.06 -8.56
C ASP A 55 -7.92 -8.11 -9.65
N VAL A 56 -8.40 -6.88 -9.69
CA VAL A 56 -7.88 -5.82 -10.58
C VAL A 56 -6.45 -5.45 -10.16
N TRP A 57 -6.22 -5.29 -8.86
CA TRP A 57 -4.91 -4.99 -8.30
C TRP A 57 -3.89 -6.10 -8.63
N PHE A 58 -4.21 -7.37 -8.38
CA PHE A 58 -3.34 -8.50 -8.74
C PHE A 58 -3.12 -8.66 -10.23
N SER A 59 -4.12 -8.38 -11.07
CA SER A 59 -3.94 -8.39 -12.52
C SER A 59 -2.93 -7.32 -12.95
N SER A 60 -3.01 -6.12 -12.36
CA SER A 60 -2.09 -5.02 -12.64
C SER A 60 -0.64 -5.36 -12.22
N ILE A 61 -0.47 -5.96 -11.02
CA ILE A 61 0.83 -6.48 -10.57
C ILE A 61 1.38 -7.51 -11.56
N LYS A 62 0.55 -8.47 -12.00
CA LYS A 62 0.96 -9.53 -12.94
C LYS A 62 1.32 -8.97 -14.31
N GLU A 63 0.58 -7.98 -14.80
CA GLU A 63 0.82 -7.30 -16.08
C GLU A 63 2.20 -6.60 -16.08
N ILE A 64 2.56 -5.95 -14.97
CA ILE A 64 3.83 -5.22 -14.85
C ILE A 64 5.01 -6.16 -14.57
N LEU A 65 4.85 -7.12 -13.66
CA LEU A 65 5.96 -7.97 -13.19
C LEU A 65 6.19 -9.22 -14.04
N GLY A 66 5.19 -9.68 -14.78
CA GLY A 66 5.25 -10.95 -15.50
C GLY A 66 5.50 -12.13 -14.56
N ASN A 67 6.73 -12.64 -14.54
CA ASN A 67 7.17 -13.73 -13.67
C ASN A 67 8.00 -13.27 -12.46
N ARG A 68 8.33 -11.98 -12.36
CA ARG A 68 8.96 -11.43 -11.17
C ARG A 68 7.94 -11.38 -10.02
N GLU A 69 8.43 -11.44 -8.80
CA GLU A 69 7.62 -11.32 -7.59
C GLU A 69 8.00 -10.04 -6.83
N PRO A 70 7.06 -9.41 -6.11
CA PRO A 70 7.38 -8.29 -5.24
C PRO A 70 8.23 -8.76 -4.05
N ASP A 71 9.23 -7.96 -3.68
CA ASP A 71 10.02 -8.17 -2.46
C ASP A 71 9.32 -7.59 -1.24
N TYR A 72 8.61 -6.47 -1.41
CA TYR A 72 8.00 -5.73 -0.31
C TYR A 72 6.55 -5.31 -0.57
N LEU A 73 5.75 -5.37 0.49
CA LEU A 73 4.51 -4.60 0.63
C LEU A 73 4.69 -3.60 1.76
N VAL A 74 4.64 -2.31 1.47
CA VAL A 74 4.64 -1.25 2.47
C VAL A 74 3.20 -0.97 2.86
N ILE A 75 2.90 -1.06 4.15
CA ILE A 75 1.57 -0.74 4.69
C ILE A 75 1.63 0.65 5.31
N GLU A 76 0.98 1.60 4.64
CA GLU A 76 0.88 2.99 5.07
C GLU A 76 -0.22 3.14 6.14
N HIS A 77 -1.33 2.41 6.00
CA HIS A 77 -2.53 2.59 6.80
C HIS A 77 -3.33 1.28 6.93
N MET A 78 -4.00 1.10 8.06
CA MET A 78 -4.73 -0.13 8.36
C MET A 78 -6.24 -0.06 8.15
N GLU A 79 -6.85 1.08 7.81
CA GLU A 79 -8.28 1.11 7.50
C GLU A 79 -8.63 0.12 6.37
N PRO A 80 -9.78 -0.59 6.40
CA PRO A 80 -10.05 -1.71 5.49
C PRO A 80 -10.02 -1.41 3.98
N ASP A 81 -10.20 -0.16 3.58
CA ASP A 81 -10.04 0.32 2.21
C ASP A 81 -8.58 0.35 1.74
N HIS A 82 -7.64 0.50 2.67
CA HIS A 82 -6.19 0.36 2.45
C HIS A 82 -5.71 -1.08 2.70
N SER A 83 -6.23 -1.73 3.73
CA SER A 83 -5.69 -2.98 4.27
C SER A 83 -6.40 -4.25 3.79
N GLY A 84 -7.56 -4.11 3.13
CA GLY A 84 -8.46 -5.22 2.81
C GLY A 84 -7.84 -6.35 1.99
N SER A 85 -6.79 -6.08 1.21
CA SER A 85 -6.13 -7.07 0.34
C SER A 85 -4.80 -7.61 0.87
N ILE A 86 -4.34 -7.18 2.06
CA ILE A 86 -3.03 -7.56 2.62
C ILE A 86 -2.91 -9.08 2.81
N LEU A 87 -3.92 -9.73 3.39
CA LEU A 87 -3.86 -11.17 3.67
C LEU A 87 -3.75 -11.99 2.37
N GLU A 88 -4.51 -11.61 1.35
CA GLU A 88 -4.48 -12.27 0.05
C GLU A 88 -3.14 -12.04 -0.66
N PHE A 89 -2.53 -10.86 -0.48
CA PHE A 89 -1.20 -10.57 -1.01
C PHE A 89 -0.15 -11.49 -0.40
N ILE A 90 -0.12 -11.62 0.92
CA ILE A 90 0.91 -12.39 1.63
C ILE A 90 0.80 -13.90 1.39
N LYS A 91 -0.43 -14.40 1.21
CA LYS A 91 -0.66 -15.78 0.78
C LYS A 91 -0.17 -16.02 -0.66
N LYS A 92 -0.36 -15.05 -1.55
CA LYS A 92 0.02 -15.16 -2.96
C LYS A 92 1.52 -15.00 -3.19
N TYR A 93 2.17 -14.11 -2.45
CA TYR A 93 3.60 -13.83 -2.54
C TYR A 93 4.29 -14.20 -1.22
N PRO A 94 4.52 -15.51 -0.96
CA PRO A 94 5.05 -15.99 0.32
C PRO A 94 6.50 -15.57 0.59
N SER A 95 7.23 -15.09 -0.43
CA SER A 95 8.59 -14.58 -0.29
C SER A 95 8.63 -13.08 0.08
N ALA A 96 7.54 -12.34 -0.14
CA ALA A 96 7.49 -10.91 0.11
C ALA A 96 7.53 -10.58 1.62
N LYS A 97 8.10 -9.44 1.99
CA LYS A 97 8.06 -8.93 3.36
C LYS A 97 7.14 -7.73 3.47
N ILE A 98 6.45 -7.60 4.59
CA ILE A 98 5.72 -6.41 4.98
C ILE A 98 6.72 -5.40 5.56
N ILE A 99 6.64 -4.15 5.15
CA ILE A 99 7.32 -3.04 5.83
C ILE A 99 6.23 -2.17 6.47
N THR A 100 6.30 -1.97 7.78
CA THR A 100 5.33 -1.14 8.49
C THR A 100 5.87 -0.72 9.86
N ASN A 101 5.07 -0.02 10.66
CA ASN A 101 5.46 0.36 12.02
C ASN A 101 4.85 -0.58 13.08
N GLN A 102 5.24 -0.37 14.33
CA GLN A 102 4.85 -1.23 15.45
C GLN A 102 3.33 -1.23 15.69
N LEU A 103 2.64 -0.09 15.49
CA LEU A 103 1.20 0.01 15.71
C LEU A 103 0.42 -0.71 14.61
N SER A 104 0.83 -0.56 13.35
CA SER A 104 0.22 -1.30 12.24
C SER A 104 0.42 -2.81 12.40
N LEU A 105 1.58 -3.25 12.89
CA LEU A 105 1.80 -4.67 13.22
C LEU A 105 0.84 -5.17 14.31
N MET A 106 0.56 -4.37 15.33
CA MET A 106 -0.44 -4.72 16.34
C MET A 106 -1.84 -4.88 15.73
N LEU A 107 -2.24 -3.95 14.86
CA LEU A 107 -3.54 -4.01 14.17
C LEU A 107 -3.63 -5.17 13.18
N LEU A 108 -2.56 -5.46 12.42
CA LEU A 108 -2.48 -6.61 11.51
C LEU A 108 -2.81 -7.92 12.23
N ASN A 109 -2.20 -8.15 13.40
CA ASN A 109 -2.42 -9.35 14.21
C ASN A 109 -3.82 -9.40 14.86
N GLN A 110 -4.55 -8.28 14.90
CA GLN A 110 -5.94 -8.22 15.36
C GLN A 110 -6.94 -8.40 14.22
N PHE A 111 -6.61 -7.90 13.03
CA PHE A 111 -7.51 -7.87 11.87
C PHE A 111 -7.51 -9.21 11.14
N PHE A 112 -6.38 -9.91 11.14
CA PHE A 112 -6.21 -11.15 10.40
C PHE A 112 -5.76 -12.27 11.33
N ASP A 113 -6.43 -13.42 11.23
CA ASP A 113 -5.98 -14.68 11.84
C ASP A 113 -4.85 -15.28 10.99
N TYR A 114 -3.68 -14.64 11.02
CA TYR A 114 -2.48 -15.05 10.29
C TYR A 114 -1.22 -14.63 11.05
N ASP A 115 -0.22 -15.50 11.10
CA ASP A 115 1.05 -15.21 11.74
C ASP A 115 2.00 -14.45 10.79
N PHE A 116 2.20 -13.17 11.05
CA PHE A 116 3.10 -12.30 10.29
C PHE A 116 4.51 -12.19 10.86
N SER A 117 4.83 -12.88 11.96
CA SER A 117 6.06 -12.65 12.74
C SER A 117 7.35 -12.76 11.93
N ASP A 118 7.47 -13.74 11.03
CA ASP A 118 8.64 -13.92 10.15
C ASP A 118 8.59 -13.09 8.86
N ARG A 119 7.54 -12.29 8.67
CA ARG A 119 7.21 -11.61 7.42
C ARG A 119 7.29 -10.10 7.52
N VAL A 120 7.56 -9.53 8.70
CA VAL A 120 7.47 -8.08 8.92
C VAL A 120 8.83 -7.46 9.21
N ILE A 121 9.09 -6.33 8.58
CA ILE A 121 10.17 -5.39 8.90
C ILE A 121 9.50 -4.21 9.60
N VAL A 122 9.68 -4.13 10.92
CA VAL A 122 9.18 -3.00 11.71
C VAL A 122 10.19 -1.86 11.62
N ILE A 123 9.78 -0.76 10.99
CA ILE A 123 10.62 0.43 10.82
C ILE A 123 10.34 1.46 11.94
N LYS A 124 11.27 2.40 12.10
CA LYS A 124 11.20 3.58 12.95
C LYS A 124 11.09 4.85 12.11
N GLU A 125 10.73 5.95 12.77
CA GLU A 125 10.76 7.29 12.20
C GLU A 125 12.11 7.57 11.52
N LYS A 126 12.07 7.98 10.24
CA LYS A 126 13.21 8.27 9.35
C LYS A 126 14.12 7.09 9.03
N ASP A 127 13.70 5.85 9.30
CA ASP A 127 14.40 4.70 8.75
C ASP A 127 14.37 4.75 7.22
N LYS A 128 15.37 4.10 6.60
CA LYS A 128 15.49 4.01 5.14
C LYS A 128 15.62 2.58 4.68
N ILE A 129 14.93 2.25 3.60
CA ILE A 129 15.08 0.98 2.89
C ILE A 129 15.44 1.28 1.44
N SER A 130 16.65 0.86 1.04
CA SER A 130 17.08 0.92 -0.35
C SER A 130 16.42 -0.21 -1.14
N LEU A 131 15.90 0.14 -2.32
CA LEU A 131 15.41 -0.81 -3.31
C LEU A 131 16.45 -1.06 -4.43
N GLY A 132 17.61 -0.41 -4.35
CA GLY A 132 18.56 -0.26 -5.45
C GLY A 132 18.81 1.22 -5.69
N LYS A 133 18.32 1.74 -6.82
CA LYS A 133 18.37 3.16 -7.20
C LYS A 133 17.41 4.04 -6.39
N HIS A 134 16.24 3.51 -6.07
CA HIS A 134 15.21 4.08 -5.24
C HIS A 134 15.51 3.81 -3.75
N SER A 135 15.09 4.74 -2.90
CA SER A 135 15.28 4.66 -1.45
C SER A 135 14.02 5.21 -0.78
N LEU A 136 13.40 4.38 0.06
CA LEU A 136 12.19 4.72 0.80
C LEU A 136 12.57 5.21 2.19
N GLU A 137 12.23 6.45 2.51
CA GLU A 137 12.33 7.02 3.85
C GLU A 137 10.94 7.11 4.49
N PHE A 138 10.84 6.67 5.74
CA PHE A 138 9.57 6.45 6.43
C PHE A 138 9.28 7.57 7.45
N TYR A 139 8.05 8.08 7.44
CA TYR A 139 7.61 9.18 8.31
C TYR A 139 6.30 8.81 9.01
N PHE A 140 6.29 8.83 10.34
CA PHE A 140 5.11 8.56 11.14
C PHE A 140 4.23 9.80 11.18
N ALA A 141 2.95 9.59 10.87
CA ALA A 141 1.94 10.64 10.83
C ALA A 141 0.74 10.27 11.71
N PRO A 142 0.96 9.98 13.01
CA PRO A 142 -0.10 9.51 13.88
C PRO A 142 -1.22 10.54 13.98
N MET A 143 -2.47 10.06 13.96
CA MET A 143 -3.68 10.88 14.02
C MET A 143 -3.86 11.82 12.83
N ILE A 144 -3.12 11.61 11.74
CA ILE A 144 -3.65 11.94 10.40
C ILE A 144 -4.69 10.86 10.11
N HIS A 145 -5.82 11.07 10.77
CA HIS A 145 -7.04 10.31 10.98
C HIS A 145 -6.96 8.92 11.65
N TRP A 146 -5.86 8.15 11.55
CA TRP A 146 -5.65 6.91 12.35
C TRP A 146 -4.32 6.91 13.12
N PRO A 147 -4.19 6.12 14.21
CA PRO A 147 -3.02 6.18 15.11
C PRO A 147 -1.73 5.64 14.49
N GLU A 148 -1.81 4.75 13.51
CA GLU A 148 -0.68 4.03 12.92
C GLU A 148 -0.19 4.59 11.60
N VAL A 149 -0.76 5.67 11.08
CA VAL A 149 -0.45 6.14 9.71
C VAL A 149 1.05 6.35 9.51
N LEU A 150 1.53 5.78 8.41
CA LEU A 150 2.89 5.81 7.92
C LEU A 150 2.88 6.43 6.52
N MET A 151 3.73 7.43 6.30
CA MET A 151 3.96 8.05 5.01
C MET A 151 5.35 7.69 4.49
N VAL A 152 5.51 7.68 3.17
CA VAL A 152 6.75 7.23 2.52
C VAL A 152 7.25 8.30 1.55
N TYR A 153 8.49 8.71 1.73
CA TYR A 153 9.19 9.54 0.76
C TYR A 153 10.16 8.71 -0.07
N GLU A 154 10.00 8.72 -1.38
CA GLU A 154 10.91 8.06 -2.32
C GLU A 154 11.91 9.07 -2.88
N GLU A 155 13.18 8.89 -2.51
CA GLU A 155 14.21 9.92 -2.67
C GLU A 155 14.62 10.18 -4.13
N TYR A 156 14.57 9.18 -5.00
CA TYR A 156 15.05 9.31 -6.39
C TYR A 156 14.08 10.10 -7.25
N SER A 157 12.80 9.71 -7.26
CA SER A 157 11.75 10.37 -8.02
C SER A 157 11.15 11.58 -7.32
N LYS A 158 11.49 11.80 -6.04
CA LYS A 158 10.91 12.85 -5.19
C LYS A 158 9.40 12.68 -5.00
N THR A 159 8.93 11.43 -5.02
CA THR A 159 7.52 11.08 -4.82
C THR A 159 7.24 10.94 -3.33
N PHE A 160 6.12 11.49 -2.89
CA PHE A 160 5.62 11.34 -1.51
C PHE A 160 4.31 10.55 -1.55
N PHE A 161 4.31 9.38 -0.93
CA PHE A 161 3.13 8.56 -0.68
C PHE A 161 2.61 8.92 0.71
N SER A 162 1.34 9.31 0.76
CA SER A 162 0.80 10.10 1.87
C SER A 162 -0.37 9.44 2.58
N ALA A 163 -0.61 8.14 2.35
CA ALA A 163 -1.85 7.47 2.74
C ALA A 163 -3.07 8.35 2.36
N ASP A 164 -3.97 8.62 3.31
CA ASP A 164 -5.13 9.50 3.11
C ASP A 164 -4.83 11.00 3.14
N ALA A 165 -3.66 11.43 3.59
CA ALA A 165 -3.37 12.85 3.60
C ALA A 165 -3.45 13.38 2.16
N PHE A 166 -4.13 14.51 2.01
CA PHE A 166 -4.39 15.16 0.72
C PHE A 166 -5.29 14.36 -0.24
N GLY A 167 -5.87 13.25 0.21
CA GLY A 167 -6.86 12.48 -0.50
C GLY A 167 -8.14 13.30 -0.76
N LYS A 168 -8.85 12.91 -1.81
CA LYS A 168 -10.19 13.39 -2.10
C LYS A 168 -11.02 12.25 -2.66
N PHE A 169 -12.25 12.18 -2.20
CA PHE A 169 -13.30 11.32 -2.73
C PHE A 169 -14.41 12.15 -3.36
N GLY A 170 -15.12 11.56 -4.32
CA GLY A 170 -16.37 12.12 -4.83
C GLY A 170 -16.31 12.97 -6.08
#